data_AF-A0A9D1EWS3-F1
#
_entry.id   AF-A0A9D1EWS3-F1
#
_cell.length_a   1.000
_cell.length_b   1.000
_cell.length_c   1.000
_cell.angle_alpha   90.00
_cell.angle_beta   90.00
_cell.angle_gamma   90.00
#
_symmetry.space_group_name_H-M   'P 1'
#
loop_
_entity.id
_entity.type
_entity.pdbx_description
1 polymer ?
#
loop_
_entity_poly.entity_id
_entity_poly.type
_entity_poly.pdbx_seq_one_letter_code
_entity_poly.pdbx_strand_id
1 'polypeptide(L)'
;MKNFIRCVILFVCLSINSAANAITYNVVVLPADILRVCENYYCYPEVSEIVANDLIKYFNASNKIKSPTLPEIRRTLAGNQNLKTSVKASMDKFNSRGNVDFSAMKQLSKAFSANSVLLISNSVGTENSSMRRSVWEILELSSALNVSYPYSMDTDAVLIDTVNDLVMWRGGYSKVLNSSDGSFTARKASQSYAKYAYLQAYSCDILAKTIAQNVILRFFPKTVTPVLNTKDLKPSGNYFRYESSNPSRSRIDEKEEEPLEHDYGEMIYGI
;
A
#
# COMPACT_ATOMS: atom_id res chain seq x y z
N MET A 1 -34.15 20.92 47.76
CA MET A 1 -33.62 21.67 46.61
C MET A 1 -32.15 21.37 46.29
N LYS A 2 -31.23 21.32 47.28
CA LYS A 2 -29.78 21.10 47.05
C LYS A 2 -29.42 19.77 46.36
N ASN A 3 -30.14 18.69 46.67
CA ASN A 3 -29.91 17.36 46.09
C ASN A 3 -30.41 17.25 44.64
N PHE A 4 -31.47 17.99 44.29
CA PHE A 4 -32.01 18.01 42.93
C PHE A 4 -31.06 18.75 41.98
N ILE A 5 -30.48 19.87 42.43
CA ILE A 5 -29.46 20.62 41.69
C ILE A 5 -28.21 19.75 41.44
N ARG A 6 -27.80 18.94 42.42
CA ARG A 6 -26.69 17.99 42.25
C ARG A 6 -27.00 16.92 41.20
N CYS A 7 -28.21 16.37 41.17
CA CYS A 7 -28.61 15.39 40.15
C CYS A 7 -28.66 16.01 38.74
N VAL A 8 -29.13 17.25 38.61
CA VAL A 8 -29.17 17.96 37.32
C VAL A 8 -27.75 18.23 36.79
N ILE A 9 -26.82 18.68 37.65
CA ILE A 9 -25.43 18.91 37.26
C ILE A 9 -24.76 17.59 36.82
N LEU A 10 -25.03 16.49 37.52
CA LEU A 10 -24.46 15.18 37.18
C LEU A 10 -25.01 14.64 35.84
N PHE A 11 -26.29 14.88 35.56
CA PHE A 11 -26.92 14.53 34.29
C PHE A 11 -26.37 15.37 33.13
N VAL A 12 -26.14 16.66 33.35
CA VAL A 12 -25.49 17.55 32.37
C VAL A 12 -24.07 17.06 32.09
N CYS A 13 -23.26 16.74 33.11
CA CYS A 13 -21.92 16.20 32.90
C CYS A 13 -21.88 14.86 32.16
N LEU A 14 -22.86 13.97 32.36
CA LEU A 14 -22.99 12.70 31.62
C LEU A 14 -23.48 12.90 30.18
N SER A 15 -24.21 13.98 29.89
CA SER A 15 -24.65 14.30 28.53
C SER A 15 -23.58 14.98 27.67
N ILE A 16 -22.48 15.46 28.27
CA ILE A 16 -21.29 15.97 27.56
C ILE A 16 -20.29 14.84 27.31
N ASN A 17 -20.78 13.61 27.06
CA ASN A 17 -19.96 12.59 26.43
C ASN A 17 -19.64 13.07 25.00
N SER A 18 -18.59 13.89 24.90
CA SER A 18 -17.95 14.24 23.64
C SER A 18 -17.68 12.93 22.93
N ALA A 19 -18.39 12.71 21.81
CA ALA A 19 -18.05 11.65 20.89
C ALA A 19 -16.56 11.80 20.59
N ALA A 20 -15.75 10.86 21.06
CA ALA A 20 -14.34 10.83 20.77
C ALA A 20 -14.22 10.58 19.26
N ASN A 21 -14.18 11.66 18.49
CA ASN A 21 -13.91 11.60 17.07
C ASN A 21 -12.47 11.12 16.94
N ALA A 22 -12.30 9.82 16.67
CA ALA A 22 -11.02 9.29 16.30
C ALA A 22 -10.48 10.13 15.14
N ILE A 23 -9.22 10.54 15.21
CA ILE A 23 -8.58 11.36 14.17
C ILE A 23 -8.59 10.55 12.87
N THR A 24 -9.48 10.89 11.96
CA THR A 24 -9.55 10.31 10.62
C THR A 24 -8.67 11.13 9.68
N TYR A 25 -7.70 10.49 9.04
CA TYR A 25 -6.87 11.17 8.04
C TYR A 25 -7.54 11.12 6.66
N ASN A 26 -7.62 12.26 5.99
CA ASN A 26 -8.13 12.34 4.63
C ASN A 26 -6.98 12.16 3.64
N VAL A 27 -7.05 11.12 2.81
CA VAL A 27 -6.04 10.80 1.79
C VAL A 27 -6.73 10.67 0.43
N VAL A 28 -6.28 11.42 -0.56
CA VAL A 28 -6.76 11.26 -1.95
C VAL A 28 -5.89 10.24 -2.65
N VAL A 29 -6.48 9.14 -3.13
CA VAL A 29 -5.77 8.16 -3.97
C VAL A 29 -5.99 8.52 -5.42
N LEU A 30 -4.89 8.71 -6.16
CA LEU A 30 -4.91 9.18 -7.54
C LEU A 30 -4.15 8.19 -8.44
N PRO A 31 -4.84 7.47 -9.33
CA PRO A 31 -4.17 6.69 -10.36
C PRO A 31 -3.64 7.62 -11.47
N ALA A 32 -2.49 7.28 -12.04
CA ALA A 32 -1.88 8.05 -13.13
C ALA A 32 -2.82 8.17 -14.35
N ASP A 33 -3.64 7.15 -14.58
CA ASP A 33 -4.53 7.05 -15.75
C ASP A 33 -5.96 7.53 -15.45
N ILE A 34 -6.19 8.31 -14.37
CA ILE A 34 -7.52 8.72 -13.90
C ILE A 34 -8.42 9.38 -14.96
N LEU A 35 -7.83 10.07 -15.94
CA LEU A 35 -8.53 10.76 -17.03
C LEU A 35 -8.54 9.99 -18.36
N ARG A 36 -7.86 8.84 -18.42
CA ARG A 36 -7.79 7.99 -19.61
C ARG A 36 -8.99 7.05 -19.56
N VAL A 37 -9.91 7.20 -20.51
CA VAL A 37 -11.12 6.38 -20.61
C VAL A 37 -11.05 5.65 -21.93
N CYS A 38 -11.13 4.31 -21.88
CA CYS A 38 -11.09 3.43 -23.05
C CYS A 38 -9.88 3.64 -23.99
N GLU A 39 -8.65 3.62 -23.47
CA GLU A 39 -7.45 3.65 -24.33
C GLU A 39 -7.11 2.29 -24.97
N ASN A 40 -7.74 1.20 -24.52
CA ASN A 40 -7.50 -0.15 -25.03
C ASN A 40 -8.72 -0.73 -25.77
N TYR A 41 -8.46 -1.68 -26.68
CA TYR A 41 -9.44 -2.36 -27.52
C TYR A 41 -10.56 -3.02 -26.71
N TYR A 42 -10.26 -3.46 -25.48
CA TYR A 42 -11.21 -4.14 -24.61
C TYR A 42 -11.99 -3.19 -23.68
N CYS A 43 -11.71 -1.89 -23.71
CA CYS A 43 -12.09 -0.86 -22.72
C CYS A 43 -12.09 -1.37 -21.25
N TYR A 44 -11.04 -2.10 -20.85
CA TYR A 44 -10.82 -2.42 -19.44
C TYR A 44 -10.19 -1.24 -18.70
N PRO A 45 -10.46 -1.06 -17.40
CA PRO A 45 -9.77 -0.06 -16.61
C PRO A 45 -8.28 -0.39 -16.53
N GLU A 46 -7.44 0.64 -16.54
CA GLU A 46 -5.99 0.49 -16.37
C GLU A 46 -5.66 -0.11 -14.99
N VAL A 47 -4.54 -0.84 -14.89
CA VAL A 47 -4.18 -1.51 -13.63
C VAL A 47 -3.95 -0.50 -12.51
N SER A 48 -3.44 0.69 -12.81
CA SER A 48 -3.33 1.79 -11.84
C SER A 48 -4.69 2.15 -11.22
N GLU A 49 -5.77 2.17 -12.02
CA GLU A 49 -7.13 2.43 -11.58
C GLU A 49 -7.71 1.26 -10.76
N ILE A 50 -7.44 0.01 -11.14
CA ILE A 50 -7.84 -1.17 -10.37
C ILE A 50 -7.24 -1.08 -8.96
N VAL A 51 -5.93 -0.85 -8.86
CA VAL A 51 -5.20 -0.73 -7.60
C VAL A 51 -5.73 0.43 -6.76
N ALA A 52 -5.95 1.61 -7.37
CA ALA A 52 -6.48 2.77 -6.68
C ALA A 52 -7.88 2.50 -6.09
N ASN A 53 -8.76 1.85 -6.85
CA ASN A 53 -10.10 1.49 -6.37
C ASN A 53 -10.05 0.55 -5.16
N ASP A 54 -9.19 -0.46 -5.21
CA ASP A 54 -9.07 -1.42 -4.09
C ASP A 54 -8.43 -0.78 -2.85
N LEU A 55 -7.48 0.13 -3.03
CA LEU A 55 -6.92 0.95 -1.94
C LEU A 55 -7.98 1.83 -1.27
N ILE A 56 -8.81 2.51 -2.06
CA ILE A 56 -9.91 3.34 -1.54
C ILE A 56 -10.88 2.50 -0.71
N LYS A 57 -11.25 1.31 -1.20
CA LYS A 57 -12.10 0.37 -0.44
C LYS A 57 -11.43 -0.03 0.88
N TYR A 58 -10.14 -0.36 0.85
CA TYR A 58 -9.41 -0.76 2.05
C TYR A 58 -9.30 0.38 3.07
N PHE A 59 -9.01 1.61 2.62
CA PHE A 59 -8.97 2.77 3.51
C PHE A 59 -10.34 3.05 4.13
N ASN A 60 -11.38 3.13 3.31
CA ASN A 60 -12.73 3.40 3.78
C ASN A 60 -13.29 2.29 4.69
N ALA A 61 -12.85 1.04 4.54
CA ALA A 61 -13.20 -0.05 5.46
C ALA A 61 -12.49 0.04 6.82
N SER A 62 -11.32 0.69 6.89
CA SER A 62 -10.49 0.72 8.10
C SER A 62 -10.92 1.73 9.17
N ASN A 63 -11.85 2.65 8.85
CA ASN A 63 -12.27 3.81 9.67
C ASN A 63 -11.14 4.76 10.14
N LYS A 64 -9.88 4.51 9.78
CA LYS A 64 -8.71 5.32 10.15
C LYS A 64 -8.36 6.36 9.09
N ILE A 65 -8.57 6.00 7.83
CA ILE A 65 -8.28 6.83 6.67
C ILE A 65 -9.56 6.94 5.85
N LYS A 66 -9.93 8.16 5.47
CA LYS A 66 -11.04 8.42 4.57
C LYS A 66 -10.49 8.82 3.21
N SER A 67 -11.01 8.21 2.15
CA SER A 67 -10.60 8.51 0.78
C SER A 67 -11.83 8.73 -0.12
N PRO A 68 -11.89 9.83 -0.89
CA PRO A 68 -12.94 10.03 -1.87
C PRO A 68 -12.87 8.96 -2.96
N THR A 69 -14.02 8.61 -3.53
CA THR A 69 -14.09 7.59 -4.58
C THR A 69 -13.59 8.15 -5.92
N LEU A 70 -13.06 7.30 -6.81
CA LEU A 70 -12.60 7.74 -8.12
C LEU A 70 -13.68 8.47 -8.95
N PRO A 71 -14.96 8.06 -8.94
CA PRO A 71 -16.02 8.81 -9.60
C PRO A 71 -16.22 10.22 -9.04
N GLU A 72 -16.12 10.41 -7.72
CA GLU A 72 -16.17 11.73 -7.10
C GLU A 72 -14.98 12.58 -7.54
N ILE A 73 -13.78 12.00 -7.57
CA ILE A 73 -12.59 12.67 -8.06
C ILE A 73 -12.79 13.15 -9.49
N ARG A 74 -13.27 12.29 -10.38
CA ARG A 74 -13.57 12.61 -11.78
C ARG A 74 -14.61 13.72 -11.92
N ARG A 75 -15.67 13.72 -11.11
CA ARG A 75 -16.71 14.78 -11.13
C ARG A 75 -16.13 16.13 -10.73
N THR A 76 -15.34 16.20 -9.67
CA THR A 76 -14.69 17.45 -9.24
C THR A 76 -13.70 17.96 -10.27
N LEU A 77 -12.92 17.06 -10.89
CA LEU A 77 -12.02 17.43 -12.00
C LEU A 77 -12.81 17.91 -13.21
N ALA A 78 -13.94 17.30 -13.55
CA ALA A 78 -14.79 17.76 -14.64
C ALA A 78 -15.40 19.15 -14.37
N GLY A 79 -15.67 19.48 -13.11
CA GLY A 79 -16.16 20.81 -12.70
C GLY A 79 -15.10 21.92 -12.72
N ASN A 80 -13.81 21.59 -12.75
CA ASN A 80 -12.72 22.58 -12.76
C ASN A 80 -11.66 22.26 -13.82
N GLN A 81 -11.77 22.91 -14.98
CA GLN A 81 -10.91 22.66 -16.13
C GLN A 81 -9.43 22.98 -15.89
N ASN A 82 -9.12 24.00 -15.07
CA ASN A 82 -7.75 24.36 -14.72
C ASN A 82 -7.11 23.26 -13.87
N LEU A 83 -7.83 22.80 -12.85
CA LEU A 83 -7.38 21.70 -11.99
C LEU A 83 -7.21 20.41 -12.80
N LYS A 84 -8.17 20.08 -13.67
CA LYS A 84 -8.10 18.91 -14.56
C LYS A 84 -6.84 18.91 -15.41
N THR A 85 -6.51 20.05 -16.03
CA THR A 85 -5.34 20.17 -16.91
C THR A 85 -4.04 20.06 -16.12
N SER A 86 -3.97 20.69 -14.95
CA SER A 86 -2.81 20.61 -14.05
C SER A 86 -2.57 19.19 -13.55
N VAL A 87 -3.63 18.51 -13.08
CA VAL A 87 -3.56 17.13 -12.59
C VAL A 87 -3.18 16.17 -13.73
N LYS A 88 -3.75 16.34 -14.93
CA LYS A 88 -3.37 15.55 -16.11
C LYS A 88 -1.88 15.65 -16.40
N ALA A 89 -1.37 16.88 -16.54
CA ALA A 89 0.04 17.12 -16.84
C ALA A 89 0.97 16.59 -15.74
N SER A 90 0.55 16.67 -14.47
CA SER A 90 1.27 16.09 -13.34
C SER A 90 1.32 14.56 -13.43
N MET A 91 0.19 13.91 -13.71
CA MET A 91 0.14 12.45 -13.81
C MET A 91 0.90 11.91 -15.02
N ASP A 92 0.86 12.60 -16.16
CA ASP A 92 1.65 12.23 -17.34
C ASP A 92 3.17 12.31 -17.06
N LYS A 93 3.62 13.32 -16.30
CA LYS A 93 5.02 13.43 -15.83
C LYS A 93 5.37 12.34 -14.82
N PHE A 94 4.44 12.02 -13.92
CA PHE A 94 4.64 10.97 -12.92
C PHE A 94 4.76 9.59 -13.59
N ASN A 95 3.90 9.28 -14.56
CA ASN A 95 3.93 8.00 -15.27
C ASN A 95 5.20 7.82 -16.11
N SER A 96 5.66 8.88 -16.77
CA SER A 96 6.83 8.83 -17.67
C SER A 96 8.18 8.94 -16.97
N ARG A 97 8.31 9.81 -15.95
CA ARG A 97 9.59 10.18 -15.32
C ARG A 97 9.65 9.88 -13.83
N GLY A 98 8.54 9.48 -13.20
CA GLY A 98 8.45 9.34 -11.74
C GLY A 98 8.51 10.67 -10.99
N ASN A 99 8.37 11.81 -11.68
CA ASN A 99 8.44 13.14 -11.08
C ASN A 99 7.07 13.55 -10.51
N VAL A 100 7.07 14.03 -9.29
CA VAL A 100 5.87 14.53 -8.58
C VAL A 100 5.78 16.05 -8.72
N ASP A 101 4.60 16.55 -9.09
CA ASP A 101 4.30 17.98 -9.10
C ASP A 101 3.52 18.37 -7.84
N PHE A 102 4.21 18.89 -6.83
CA PHE A 102 3.61 19.27 -5.55
C PHE A 102 2.56 20.38 -5.70
N SER A 103 2.73 21.29 -6.66
CA SER A 103 1.79 22.40 -6.87
C SER A 103 0.42 21.88 -7.30
N ALA A 104 0.41 20.97 -8.28
CA ALA A 104 -0.82 20.32 -8.74
C ALA A 104 -1.47 19.49 -7.62
N MET A 105 -0.66 18.74 -6.86
CA MET A 105 -1.17 17.87 -5.77
C MET A 105 -1.74 18.68 -4.61
N LYS A 106 -1.19 19.85 -4.32
CA LYS A 106 -1.70 20.78 -3.30
C LYS A 106 -3.03 21.42 -3.71
N GLN A 107 -3.21 21.73 -4.99
CA GLN A 107 -4.51 22.21 -5.50
C GLN A 107 -5.57 21.11 -5.42
N LEU A 108 -5.19 19.88 -5.78
CA LEU A 108 -6.07 18.72 -5.68
C LEU A 108 -6.46 18.43 -4.24
N SER A 109 -5.49 18.39 -3.32
CA SER A 109 -5.75 18.06 -1.92
C SER A 109 -6.67 19.07 -1.24
N LYS A 110 -6.52 20.36 -1.55
CA LYS A 110 -7.45 21.43 -1.12
C LYS A 110 -8.88 21.19 -1.60
N ALA A 111 -9.07 20.74 -2.84
CA ALA A 111 -10.40 20.47 -3.40
C ALA A 111 -11.16 19.34 -2.66
N PHE A 112 -10.43 18.43 -1.99
CA PHE A 112 -11.00 17.31 -1.23
C PHE A 112 -10.80 17.44 0.28
N SER A 113 -10.30 18.57 0.77
CA SER A 113 -9.93 18.75 2.19
C SER A 113 -9.04 17.62 2.72
N ALA A 114 -8.10 17.18 1.89
CA ALA A 114 -7.13 16.15 2.21
C ALA A 114 -5.77 16.78 2.50
N ASN A 115 -5.02 16.17 3.42
CA ASN A 115 -3.67 16.62 3.76
C ASN A 115 -2.61 15.83 2.98
N SER A 116 -2.97 14.65 2.49
CA SER A 116 -2.06 13.77 1.76
C SER A 116 -2.67 13.24 0.47
N VAL A 117 -1.80 12.99 -0.50
CA VAL A 117 -2.17 12.41 -1.80
C VAL A 117 -1.31 11.17 -2.03
N LEU A 118 -1.94 10.06 -2.37
CA LEU A 118 -1.29 8.82 -2.76
C LEU A 118 -1.37 8.66 -4.27
N LEU A 119 -0.23 8.71 -4.94
CA LEU A 119 -0.11 8.50 -6.38
C LEU A 119 0.16 7.03 -6.66
N ILE A 120 -0.51 6.48 -7.66
CA ILE A 120 -0.31 5.12 -8.14
C ILE A 120 -0.08 5.16 -9.64
N SER A 121 1.08 4.69 -10.10
CA SER A 121 1.35 4.44 -11.52
C SER A 121 1.61 2.96 -11.73
N ASN A 122 1.25 2.49 -12.92
CA ASN A 122 1.54 1.15 -13.36
C ASN A 122 2.13 1.22 -14.76
N SER A 123 3.18 0.43 -15.00
CA SER A 123 3.79 0.30 -16.30
C SER A 123 4.31 -1.12 -16.48
N VAL A 124 4.40 -1.56 -17.72
CA VAL A 124 5.00 -2.84 -18.06
C VAL A 124 6.19 -2.61 -18.96
N GLY A 125 7.29 -3.25 -18.62
CA GLY A 125 8.52 -3.26 -19.39
C GLY A 125 8.92 -4.69 -19.77
N THR A 126 9.81 -4.78 -20.75
CA THR A 126 10.65 -5.97 -20.97
C THR A 126 12.08 -5.60 -20.59
N GLU A 127 12.90 -6.57 -20.14
CA GLU A 127 14.28 -6.32 -19.68
C GLU A 127 15.15 -5.60 -20.72
N ASN A 128 14.82 -5.67 -22.01
CA ASN A 128 15.59 -5.08 -23.12
C ASN A 128 14.92 -3.90 -23.81
N SER A 129 13.79 -3.39 -23.31
CA SER A 129 13.10 -2.23 -23.90
C SER A 129 13.12 -1.04 -22.95
N SER A 130 13.69 0.09 -23.39
CA SER A 130 13.59 1.38 -22.70
C SER A 130 12.17 1.97 -22.70
N MET A 131 11.25 1.36 -23.46
CA MET A 131 9.89 1.83 -23.67
C MET A 131 8.94 1.17 -22.67
N ARG A 132 8.40 1.97 -21.75
CA ARG A 132 7.35 1.57 -20.79
C ARG A 132 5.97 1.66 -21.47
N ARG A 133 5.18 0.59 -21.38
CA ARG A 133 3.85 0.48 -22.01
C ARG A 133 2.78 0.13 -20.97
N SER A 134 1.50 0.33 -21.31
CA SER A 134 0.40 -0.22 -20.50
C SER A 134 0.31 -1.75 -20.64
N VAL A 135 -0.20 -2.42 -19.60
CA VAL A 135 -0.51 -3.86 -19.62
C VAL A 135 -1.41 -4.22 -20.81
N TRP A 136 -2.38 -3.37 -21.13
CA TRP A 136 -3.35 -3.63 -22.20
C TRP A 136 -2.75 -3.50 -23.59
N GLU A 137 -1.89 -2.50 -23.79
CA GLU A 137 -1.15 -2.29 -25.05
C GLU A 137 -0.28 -3.53 -25.39
N ILE A 138 0.32 -4.15 -24.38
CA ILE A 138 1.13 -5.35 -24.57
C ILE A 138 0.27 -6.57 -24.93
N LEU A 139 -0.88 -6.74 -24.29
CA LEU A 139 -1.80 -7.84 -24.61
C LEU A 139 -2.30 -7.75 -26.06
N GLU A 140 -2.45 -6.55 -26.61
CA GLU A 140 -2.81 -6.32 -28.00
C GLU A 140 -1.67 -6.66 -28.96
N LEU A 141 -0.48 -6.07 -28.77
CA LEU A 141 0.68 -6.27 -29.65
C LEU A 141 1.15 -7.74 -29.69
N SER A 142 1.16 -8.38 -28.53
CA SER A 142 1.59 -9.77 -28.40
C SER A 142 0.65 -10.75 -29.09
N SER A 143 -0.64 -10.41 -29.20
CA SER A 143 -1.61 -11.19 -29.96
C SER A 143 -1.33 -11.16 -31.47
N ALA A 144 -0.72 -10.07 -31.98
CA ALA A 144 -0.42 -9.90 -33.40
C ALA A 144 0.97 -10.44 -33.80
N LEU A 145 1.97 -10.39 -32.91
CA LEU A 145 3.37 -10.62 -33.29
C LEU A 145 3.96 -11.98 -32.90
N ASN A 146 3.26 -12.83 -32.13
CA ASN A 146 3.77 -14.15 -31.71
C ASN A 146 5.16 -14.12 -31.02
N VAL A 147 5.59 -12.98 -30.49
CA VAL A 147 6.87 -12.86 -29.80
C VAL A 147 6.67 -13.00 -28.29
N SER A 148 7.42 -13.93 -27.68
CA SER A 148 7.36 -14.23 -26.25
C SER A 148 8.55 -13.61 -25.52
N TYR A 149 8.30 -12.57 -24.74
CA TYR A 149 9.26 -12.02 -23.79
C TYR A 149 8.66 -12.07 -22.39
N PRO A 150 9.48 -12.27 -21.33
CA PRO A 150 9.00 -12.10 -19.98
C PRO A 150 8.66 -10.61 -19.78
N TYR A 151 7.38 -10.33 -19.51
CA TYR A 151 6.91 -8.99 -19.20
C TYR A 151 6.94 -8.80 -17.69
N SER A 152 7.53 -7.70 -17.22
CA SER A 152 7.46 -7.32 -15.80
C SER A 152 6.54 -6.12 -15.64
N MET A 153 5.55 -6.27 -14.76
CA MET A 153 4.66 -5.20 -14.36
C MET A 153 5.23 -4.50 -13.14
N ASP A 154 5.53 -3.21 -13.31
CA ASP A 154 6.04 -2.33 -12.28
C ASP A 154 4.94 -1.37 -11.81
N THR A 155 4.67 -1.37 -10.52
CA THR A 155 3.71 -0.49 -9.85
C THR A 155 4.44 0.40 -8.88
N ASP A 156 4.38 1.71 -9.10
CA ASP A 156 5.00 2.72 -8.26
C ASP A 156 3.90 3.42 -7.45
N ALA A 157 4.07 3.44 -6.13
CA ALA A 157 3.18 4.11 -5.19
C ALA A 157 3.95 5.19 -4.43
N VAL A 158 3.43 6.41 -4.41
CA VAL A 158 4.08 7.56 -3.75
C VAL A 158 3.07 8.31 -2.89
N LEU A 159 3.31 8.32 -1.57
CA LEU A 159 2.54 9.09 -0.62
C LEU A 159 3.19 10.44 -0.39
N ILE A 160 2.42 11.49 -0.60
CA ILE A 160 2.86 12.89 -0.51
C ILE A 160 2.07 13.57 0.60
N ASP A 161 2.76 14.36 1.41
CA ASP A 161 2.16 15.35 2.29
C ASP A 161 2.11 16.69 1.56
N THR A 162 0.89 17.21 1.37
CA THR A 162 0.62 18.46 0.65
C THR A 162 0.67 19.70 1.55
N VAL A 163 0.79 19.51 2.86
CA VAL A 163 0.98 20.60 3.82
C VAL A 163 2.44 21.03 3.81
N ASN A 164 3.35 20.06 3.95
CA ASN A 164 4.79 20.28 4.04
C ASN A 164 5.53 20.08 2.71
N ASP A 165 4.80 19.81 1.62
CA ASP A 165 5.33 19.60 0.27
C ASP A 165 6.47 18.54 0.24
N LEU A 166 6.26 17.41 0.93
CA LEU A 166 7.25 16.34 1.09
C LEU A 166 6.72 14.97 0.68
N VAL A 167 7.62 14.09 0.25
CA VAL A 167 7.30 12.67 0.02
C VAL A 167 7.42 11.93 1.35
N MET A 168 6.29 11.44 1.87
CA MET A 168 6.26 10.68 3.12
C MET A 168 6.76 9.24 2.93
N TRP A 169 6.45 8.66 1.78
CA TRP A 169 6.78 7.28 1.48
C TRP A 169 6.71 7.01 -0.03
N ARG A 170 7.57 6.12 -0.51
CA ARG A 170 7.53 5.56 -1.87
C ARG A 170 7.75 4.06 -1.80
N GLY A 171 6.97 3.30 -2.55
CA GLY A 171 7.11 1.86 -2.73
C GLY A 171 7.04 1.50 -4.19
N GLY A 172 8.00 0.70 -4.66
CA GLY A 172 7.98 0.08 -5.99
C GLY A 172 7.71 -1.41 -5.85
N TYR A 173 6.82 -1.93 -6.69
CA TYR A 173 6.43 -3.34 -6.71
C TYR A 173 6.58 -3.87 -8.13
N SER A 174 7.36 -4.94 -8.29
CA SER A 174 7.54 -5.58 -9.59
C SER A 174 6.96 -6.99 -9.58
N LYS A 175 6.20 -7.33 -10.61
CA LYS A 175 5.58 -8.65 -10.78
C LYS A 175 5.78 -9.13 -12.21
N VAL A 176 6.48 -10.25 -12.34
CA VAL A 176 6.61 -10.94 -13.63
C VAL A 176 5.25 -11.51 -14.03
N LEU A 177 4.80 -11.11 -15.22
CA LEU A 177 3.58 -11.55 -15.87
C LEU A 177 3.93 -12.73 -16.80
N ASN A 178 4.19 -13.92 -16.25
CA ASN A 178 4.44 -15.12 -17.06
C ASN A 178 3.26 -16.09 -17.01
N SER A 179 2.95 -16.69 -18.15
CA SER A 179 2.18 -17.93 -18.26
C SER A 179 3.14 -19.13 -18.24
N SER A 180 2.64 -20.36 -18.11
CA SER A 180 3.45 -21.59 -18.09
C SER A 180 4.34 -21.78 -19.31
N ASP A 181 3.98 -21.12 -20.42
CA ASP A 181 4.65 -21.05 -21.71
C ASP A 181 5.55 -19.79 -21.87
N GLY A 182 5.73 -18.99 -20.82
CA GLY A 182 6.57 -17.79 -20.84
C GLY A 182 5.97 -16.60 -21.59
N SER A 183 4.72 -16.70 -22.06
CA SER A 183 4.04 -15.67 -22.84
C SER A 183 2.94 -14.95 -22.03
N PHE A 184 2.80 -13.64 -22.21
CA PHE A 184 1.67 -12.86 -21.67
C PHE A 184 0.86 -12.30 -22.83
N THR A 185 0.04 -13.16 -23.44
CA THR A 185 -0.75 -12.83 -24.63
C THR A 185 -2.23 -13.18 -24.42
N ALA A 186 -3.12 -12.49 -25.15
CA ALA A 186 -4.57 -12.75 -25.09
C ALA A 186 -5.18 -12.75 -26.49
N ARG A 187 -5.14 -13.91 -27.15
CA ARG A 187 -5.67 -14.08 -28.53
C ARG A 187 -7.20 -14.12 -28.60
N LYS A 188 -7.88 -14.36 -27.49
CA LYS A 188 -9.35 -14.44 -27.39
C LYS A 188 -9.85 -13.55 -26.26
N ALA A 189 -11.07 -13.03 -26.40
CA ALA A 189 -11.73 -12.24 -25.37
C ALA A 189 -11.82 -12.97 -24.01
N SER A 190 -12.03 -14.28 -24.01
CA SER A 190 -12.05 -15.11 -22.79
C SER A 190 -10.69 -15.15 -22.07
N GLN A 191 -9.58 -15.18 -22.83
CA GLN A 191 -8.23 -15.12 -22.26
C GLN A 191 -7.95 -13.75 -21.66
N SER A 192 -8.35 -12.68 -22.36
CA SER A 192 -8.23 -11.30 -21.87
C SER A 192 -9.00 -11.11 -20.56
N TYR A 193 -10.22 -11.63 -20.48
CA TYR A 193 -11.03 -11.59 -19.25
C TYR A 193 -10.38 -12.37 -18.09
N ALA A 194 -9.80 -13.55 -18.34
CA ALA A 194 -9.10 -14.30 -17.31
C ALA A 194 -7.87 -13.55 -16.78
N LYS A 195 -7.12 -12.86 -17.65
CA LYS A 195 -5.98 -12.02 -17.25
C LYS A 195 -6.45 -10.79 -16.47
N TYR A 196 -7.56 -10.17 -16.86
CA TYR A 196 -8.20 -9.10 -16.11
C TYR A 196 -8.57 -9.53 -14.68
N ALA A 197 -9.28 -10.65 -14.55
CA ALA A 197 -9.69 -11.19 -13.25
C ALA A 197 -8.46 -11.55 -12.37
N TYR A 198 -7.41 -12.08 -12.98
CA TYR A 198 -6.13 -12.32 -12.29
C TYR A 198 -5.52 -11.03 -11.73
N LEU A 199 -5.49 -9.95 -12.52
CA LEU A 199 -4.95 -8.66 -12.08
C LEU A 199 -5.80 -8.03 -10.97
N GLN A 200 -7.12 -8.15 -11.04
CA GLN A 200 -8.03 -7.73 -9.97
C GLN A 200 -7.76 -8.50 -8.67
N ALA A 201 -7.64 -9.83 -8.74
CA ALA A 201 -7.33 -10.66 -7.57
C ALA A 201 -5.96 -10.30 -6.98
N TYR A 202 -4.93 -10.16 -7.83
CA TYR A 202 -3.59 -9.74 -7.39
C TYR A 202 -3.58 -8.37 -6.71
N SER A 203 -4.30 -7.39 -7.29
CA SER A 203 -4.49 -6.06 -6.71
C SER A 203 -5.12 -6.15 -5.33
N CYS A 204 -6.30 -6.78 -5.24
CA CYS A 204 -7.07 -6.85 -4.01
C CYS A 204 -6.36 -7.63 -2.91
N ASP A 205 -5.73 -8.77 -3.23
CA ASP A 205 -5.21 -9.68 -2.21
C ASP A 205 -3.81 -9.38 -1.73
N ILE A 206 -2.96 -8.81 -2.60
CA ILE A 206 -1.55 -8.61 -2.29
C ILE A 206 -1.23 -7.14 -2.34
N LEU A 207 -1.31 -6.53 -3.53
CA LEU A 207 -0.69 -5.24 -3.78
C LEU A 207 -1.36 -4.11 -2.98
N ALA A 208 -2.69 -3.99 -3.06
CA ALA A 208 -3.44 -2.96 -2.35
C ALA A 208 -3.33 -3.13 -0.82
N LYS A 209 -3.39 -4.37 -0.29
CA LYS A 209 -3.22 -4.63 1.14
C LYS A 209 -1.83 -4.21 1.62
N THR A 210 -0.76 -4.58 0.89
CA THR A 210 0.61 -4.22 1.25
C THR A 210 0.84 -2.71 1.21
N ILE A 211 0.37 -2.02 0.15
CA ILE A 211 0.49 -0.56 0.06
C ILE A 211 -0.30 0.11 1.19
N ALA A 212 -1.55 -0.30 1.41
CA ALA A 212 -2.39 0.31 2.43
C ALA A 212 -1.82 0.13 3.84
N GLN A 213 -1.27 -1.05 4.18
CA GLN A 213 -0.60 -1.26 5.46
C GLN A 213 0.59 -0.33 5.64
N ASN A 214 1.45 -0.20 4.62
CA ASN A 214 2.60 0.71 4.68
C ASN A 214 2.17 2.16 4.86
N VAL A 215 1.14 2.61 4.14
CA VAL A 215 0.57 3.96 4.26
C VAL A 215 -0.02 4.19 5.65
N ILE A 216 -0.81 3.24 6.17
CA ILE A 216 -1.40 3.33 7.51
C ILE A 216 -0.32 3.43 8.58
N LEU A 217 0.79 2.69 8.46
CA LEU A 217 1.90 2.78 9.41
C LEU A 217 2.61 4.13 9.42
N ARG A 218 2.49 4.94 8.35
CA ARG A 218 3.03 6.31 8.33
C ARG A 218 2.16 7.30 9.10
N PHE A 219 0.84 7.12 9.06
CA PHE A 219 -0.08 7.94 9.84
C PHE A 219 -0.22 7.45 11.28
N PHE A 220 -0.13 6.13 11.50
CA PHE A 220 -0.30 5.47 12.78
C PHE A 220 0.88 4.53 13.01
N PRO A 221 2.06 5.06 13.38
CA PRO A 221 3.20 4.24 13.70
C PRO A 221 2.80 3.34 14.88
N LYS A 222 2.99 2.02 14.72
CA LYS A 222 2.87 1.12 15.86
C LYS A 222 4.00 1.48 16.82
N THR A 223 3.66 2.08 17.96
CA THR A 223 4.62 2.22 19.05
C THR A 223 4.97 0.82 19.51
N VAL A 224 6.12 0.30 19.07
CA VAL A 224 6.77 -0.78 19.79
C VAL A 224 7.27 -0.12 21.06
N THR A 225 6.47 -0.15 22.13
CA THR A 225 7.03 0.08 23.45
C THR A 225 8.00 -1.08 23.65
N PRO A 226 9.34 -0.86 23.65
CA PRO A 226 10.21 -1.91 24.10
C PRO A 226 9.73 -2.23 25.51
N VAL A 227 9.39 -3.49 25.77
CA VAL A 227 9.24 -3.95 27.14
C VAL A 227 10.66 -3.84 27.69
N LEU A 228 10.97 -2.69 28.28
CA LEU A 228 12.17 -2.51 29.07
C LEU A 228 12.00 -3.49 30.22
N ASN A 229 12.65 -4.65 30.11
CA ASN A 229 12.76 -5.58 31.21
C ASN A 229 13.63 -4.85 32.23
N THR A 230 13.00 -4.17 33.19
CA THR A 230 13.67 -3.31 34.19
C THR A 230 14.57 -4.08 35.14
N LYS A 231 14.71 -5.40 34.94
CA LYS A 231 15.68 -6.23 35.66
C LYS A 231 17.13 -6.00 35.22
N ASP A 232 17.37 -5.39 34.06
CA ASP A 232 18.74 -5.19 33.53
C ASP A 232 19.19 -3.72 33.44
N LEU A 233 18.40 -2.77 33.98
CA LEU A 233 18.79 -1.37 34.08
C LEU A 233 19.62 -1.14 35.37
N LYS A 234 20.93 -1.43 35.30
CA LYS A 234 21.87 -0.83 36.26
C LYS A 234 22.12 0.64 35.87
N PRO A 235 22.17 1.58 36.83
CA PRO A 235 22.32 2.99 36.55
C PRO A 235 23.67 3.27 35.88
N SER A 236 23.61 4.03 34.80
CA SER A 236 24.71 4.36 33.90
C SER A 236 25.79 5.20 34.60
N GLY A 237 27.01 4.68 34.62
CA GLY A 237 28.23 5.45 34.77
C GLY A 237 29.28 4.88 33.82
N ASN A 238 29.73 5.71 32.87
CA ASN A 238 30.81 5.50 31.90
C ASN A 238 30.51 4.62 30.66
N TYR A 239 30.27 5.34 29.56
CA TYR A 239 30.30 4.87 28.19
C TYR A 239 31.73 4.49 27.76
N PHE A 240 31.81 3.45 26.91
CA PHE A 240 32.96 2.95 26.15
C PHE A 240 33.97 2.06 26.91
N ARG A 241 33.64 0.76 27.00
CA ARG A 241 34.62 -0.31 26.80
C ARG A 241 34.03 -1.34 25.84
N TYR A 242 34.67 -1.52 24.69
CA TYR A 242 34.50 -2.72 23.88
C TYR A 242 35.13 -3.88 24.65
N GLU A 243 34.32 -4.71 25.33
CA GLU A 243 34.78 -6.00 25.81
C GLU A 243 34.49 -7.05 24.75
N SER A 244 35.55 -7.45 24.04
CA SER A 244 35.54 -8.65 23.22
C SER A 244 35.52 -9.88 24.14
N SER A 245 34.36 -10.48 24.37
CA SER A 245 34.28 -11.77 25.04
C SER A 245 34.11 -12.88 24.02
N ASN A 246 35.19 -13.62 23.76
CA ASN A 246 35.14 -14.91 23.06
C ASN A 246 34.17 -15.87 23.78
N PRO A 247 33.44 -16.73 23.05
CA PRO A 247 32.48 -17.64 23.67
C PRO A 247 33.20 -18.75 24.44
N SER A 248 32.93 -18.87 25.75
CA SER A 248 33.35 -20.01 26.57
C SER A 248 32.29 -21.11 26.53
N ARG A 249 32.75 -22.35 26.31
CA ARG A 249 31.96 -23.59 26.36
C ARG A 249 31.41 -23.80 27.79
N SER A 250 30.09 -23.83 27.95
CA SER A 250 29.47 -24.28 29.21
C SER A 250 29.61 -25.79 29.34
N ARG A 251 30.16 -26.23 30.48
CA ARG A 251 30.27 -27.63 30.90
C ARG A 251 28.88 -28.23 31.12
N ILE A 252 28.76 -29.50 30.75
CA ILE A 252 27.64 -30.39 30.98
C ILE A 252 27.62 -30.74 32.47
N ASP A 253 26.50 -30.53 33.16
CA ASP A 253 26.24 -31.12 34.47
C ASP A 253 25.32 -32.33 34.28
N GLU A 254 25.88 -33.51 34.51
CA GLU A 254 25.18 -34.79 34.64
C GLU A 254 24.42 -34.85 35.97
N LYS A 255 23.16 -35.30 35.95
CA LYS A 255 22.55 -36.08 37.02
C LYS A 255 21.38 -36.91 36.49
N GLU A 256 21.53 -38.23 36.69
CA GLU A 256 20.71 -39.40 36.32
C GLU A 256 19.24 -39.31 36.79
N GLU A 257 18.26 -39.52 35.89
CA GLU A 257 17.39 -40.72 35.68
C GLU A 257 16.45 -41.09 36.85
N GLU A 258 15.13 -41.20 36.62
CA GLU A 258 14.44 -42.48 36.32
C GLU A 258 13.06 -42.31 35.61
N PRO A 259 12.43 -43.38 35.05
CA PRO A 259 11.87 -43.39 33.70
C PRO A 259 10.36 -43.75 33.57
N LEU A 260 9.93 -43.94 32.30
CA LEU A 260 8.72 -44.61 31.74
C LEU A 260 7.50 -43.68 31.46
N GLU A 261 6.74 -43.77 30.36
CA GLU A 261 6.58 -44.79 29.32
C GLU A 261 5.72 -44.21 28.14
N HIS A 262 5.87 -44.81 26.94
CA HIS A 262 5.13 -44.61 25.66
C HIS A 262 5.73 -43.54 24.71
N ASP A 263 6.62 -43.85 23.75
CA ASP A 263 6.51 -44.72 22.55
C ASP A 263 5.33 -44.29 21.65
N TYR A 264 5.43 -43.88 20.39
CA TYR A 264 6.28 -44.22 19.22
C TYR A 264 6.36 -42.97 18.31
N GLY A 265 7.29 -42.72 17.38
CA GLY A 265 8.38 -43.50 16.80
C GLY A 265 9.08 -42.69 15.69
N GLU A 266 10.38 -42.96 15.57
CA GLU A 266 11.23 -43.00 14.36
C GLU A 266 11.39 -41.76 13.45
N MET A 267 12.56 -41.12 13.58
CA MET A 267 13.30 -40.54 12.46
C MET A 267 14.01 -41.66 11.67
N ILE A 268 14.29 -41.46 10.37
CA ILE A 268 15.64 -41.38 9.77
C ILE A 268 15.56 -41.19 8.23
N TYR A 269 16.23 -40.11 7.78
CA TYR A 269 17.04 -39.81 6.58
C TYR A 269 16.89 -40.57 5.24
N GLY A 270 16.73 -39.80 4.16
CA GLY A 270 17.82 -39.38 3.25
C GLY A 270 18.44 -40.37 2.25
N ILE A 271 18.43 -39.98 0.97
CA ILE A 271 19.62 -39.86 0.09
C ILE A 271 19.49 -38.54 -0.65
#